data_AF-A0A0H3B495-F1
#
_entry.id   AF-A0A0H3B495-F1
#
_cell.length_a   1.000
_cell.length_b   1.000
_cell.length_c   1.000
_cell.angle_alpha   90.00
_cell.angle_beta   90.00
_cell.angle_gamma   90.00
#
_symmetry.space_group_name_H-M   'P 1'
#
loop_
_entity.id
_entity.type
_entity.pdbx_description
1 polymer ?
#
loop_
_entity_poly.entity_id
_entity_poly.type
_entity_poly.pdbx_seq_one_letter_code
_entity_poly.pdbx_strand_id
1 'polypeptide(L)'
;MQDLNASLTAFNAIVNGMAVEVGYEGLSELQGIRYTKLELRLSLPGCKEATSAWELCLTGGEANTVLLAETHNVPGKPDHRLAAPTSEYYSGRYKRAAEGNNLEIRAEVWVNESRYGKATLDVNYWPDKTDPQYQLALVVNTEK
;
A
#
# COMPACT_ATOMS: atom_id res chain seq x y z
N MET A 1 17.98 -26.01 3.14
CA MET A 1 17.93 -25.15 4.33
C MET A 1 19.04 -24.12 4.20
N GLN A 2 18.68 -22.92 3.75
CA GLN A 2 19.40 -21.70 4.07
C GLN A 2 18.43 -20.56 3.81
N ASP A 3 18.11 -19.86 4.90
CA ASP A 3 17.18 -18.76 4.98
C ASP A 3 17.39 -17.73 3.87
N LEU A 4 16.32 -17.50 3.10
CA LEU A 4 16.18 -16.28 2.30
C LEU A 4 14.87 -15.56 2.66
N ASN A 5 14.45 -15.64 3.92
CA ASN A 5 13.56 -14.62 4.49
C ASN A 5 14.46 -13.53 5.07
N ALA A 6 15.06 -12.74 4.18
CA ALA A 6 15.53 -11.42 4.57
C ALA A 6 14.30 -10.72 5.18
N SER A 7 14.34 -10.50 6.48
CA SER A 7 13.24 -9.87 7.21
C SER A 7 12.90 -8.56 6.53
N LEU A 8 11.67 -8.44 6.03
CA LEU A 8 11.05 -7.13 5.87
C LEU A 8 11.24 -6.42 7.22
N THR A 9 11.79 -5.21 7.20
CA THR A 9 11.50 -4.28 8.29
C THR A 9 10.06 -3.82 8.05
N ALA A 10 9.11 -4.70 8.42
CA ALA A 10 7.68 -4.49 8.20
C ALA A 10 7.11 -3.75 9.40
N PHE A 11 6.41 -2.65 9.14
CA PHE A 11 5.50 -2.09 10.12
C PHE A 11 4.14 -2.76 9.95
N ASN A 12 3.68 -3.41 11.01
CA ASN A 12 2.39 -4.09 11.06
C ASN A 12 1.44 -3.32 11.99
N ALA A 13 0.28 -2.92 11.47
CA ALA A 13 -0.77 -2.29 12.27
C ALA A 13 -2.12 -2.98 12.06
N ILE A 14 -2.86 -3.13 13.17
CA ILE A 14 -4.19 -3.75 13.18
C ILE A 14 -5.16 -2.82 13.91
N VAL A 15 -6.23 -2.40 13.24
CA VAL A 15 -7.32 -1.60 13.81
C VAL A 15 -8.66 -2.20 13.41
N ASN A 16 -9.44 -2.69 14.38
CA ASN A 16 -10.77 -3.29 14.14
C ASN A 16 -10.79 -4.36 13.02
N GLY A 17 -9.74 -5.18 12.94
CA GLY A 17 -9.58 -6.23 11.93
C GLY A 17 -9.02 -5.77 10.58
N MET A 18 -8.86 -4.45 10.36
CA MET A 18 -8.06 -3.94 9.25
C MET A 18 -6.59 -4.14 9.56
N ALA A 19 -5.87 -4.82 8.67
CA ALA A 19 -4.46 -5.13 8.85
C ALA A 19 -3.65 -4.52 7.70
N VAL A 20 -2.53 -3.90 8.04
CA VAL A 20 -1.58 -3.33 7.08
C VAL A 20 -0.18 -3.82 7.41
N GLU A 21 0.54 -4.22 6.37
CA GLU A 21 1.98 -4.43 6.37
C GLU A 21 2.61 -3.56 5.28
N VAL A 22 3.59 -2.74 5.64
CA VAL A 22 4.42 -1.99 4.68
C VAL A 22 5.89 -2.16 5.05
N GLY A 23 6.72 -2.45 4.06
CA GLY A 23 8.16 -2.59 4.30
C GLY A 23 9.00 -2.57 3.03
N TYR A 24 10.29 -2.33 3.24
CA TYR A 24 11.30 -2.41 2.20
C TYR A 24 11.87 -3.83 2.12
N GLU A 25 11.93 -4.38 0.90
CA GLU A 25 12.49 -5.68 0.59
C GLU A 25 13.35 -5.62 -0.67
N GLY A 26 14.41 -6.42 -0.68
CA GLY A 26 15.24 -6.61 -1.86
C GLY A 26 16.07 -5.37 -2.23
N LEU A 27 17.14 -5.64 -2.97
CA LEU A 27 18.01 -4.64 -3.52
C LEU A 27 18.39 -5.04 -4.94
N SER A 28 18.27 -4.10 -5.86
CA SER A 28 18.69 -4.27 -7.24
C SER A 28 19.49 -3.06 -7.66
N GLU A 29 20.57 -3.26 -8.40
CA GLU A 29 21.38 -2.17 -8.92
C GLU A 29 21.32 -2.18 -10.43
N LEU A 30 20.98 -1.02 -11.00
CA LEU A 30 20.87 -0.86 -12.44
C LEU A 30 21.48 0.48 -12.84
N GLN A 31 22.45 0.44 -13.75
CA GLN A 31 23.22 1.61 -14.21
C GLN A 31 23.79 2.45 -13.05
N GLY A 32 24.25 1.78 -11.98
CA GLY A 32 24.81 2.44 -10.79
C GLY A 32 23.77 3.09 -9.88
N ILE A 33 22.47 2.92 -10.14
CA ILE A 33 21.39 3.35 -9.26
C ILE A 33 20.88 2.14 -8.48
N ARG A 34 20.85 2.25 -7.16
CA ARG A 34 20.24 1.25 -6.28
C ARG A 34 18.74 1.48 -6.15
N TYR A 35 18.01 0.40 -6.37
CA TYR A 35 16.58 0.31 -6.20
C TYR A 35 16.27 -0.68 -5.09
N THR A 36 15.24 -0.35 -4.32
CA THR A 36 14.67 -1.24 -3.30
C THR A 36 13.18 -1.37 -3.58
N LYS A 37 12.59 -2.51 -3.21
CA LYS A 37 11.17 -2.72 -3.41
C LYS A 37 10.43 -2.33 -2.14
N LEU A 38 9.41 -1.52 -2.26
CA LEU A 38 8.46 -1.21 -1.22
C LEU A 38 7.24 -2.12 -1.42
N GLU A 39 7.00 -3.03 -0.49
CA GLU A 39 5.84 -3.93 -0.51
C GLU A 39 4.74 -3.39 0.41
N LEU A 40 3.50 -3.50 -0.06
CA LEU A 40 2.27 -3.19 0.68
C LEU A 40 1.38 -4.42 0.68
N ARG A 41 0.85 -4.76 1.86
CA ARG A 41 -0.26 -5.70 2.05
C ARG A 41 -1.31 -5.04 2.94
N LEU A 42 -2.53 -4.92 2.44
CA LEU A 42 -3.66 -4.33 3.15
C LEU A 42 -4.84 -5.31 3.11
N SER A 43 -5.36 -5.65 4.28
CA SER A 43 -6.55 -6.46 4.47
C SER A 43 -7.69 -5.58 4.98
N LEU A 44 -8.76 -5.46 4.19
CA LEU A 44 -9.98 -4.75 4.55
C LEU A 44 -11.06 -5.74 5.00
N PRO A 45 -11.44 -5.76 6.28
CA PRO A 45 -12.29 -6.79 6.85
C PRO A 45 -13.75 -6.61 6.44
N GLY A 46 -14.41 -7.70 6.06
CA GLY A 46 -15.83 -7.69 5.70
C GLY A 46 -16.15 -6.89 4.44
N CYS A 47 -15.16 -6.59 3.61
CA CYS A 47 -15.30 -5.72 2.45
C CYS A 47 -16.24 -6.34 1.41
N LYS A 48 -17.20 -5.53 0.96
CA LYS A 48 -18.16 -5.87 -0.08
C LYS A 48 -18.02 -4.85 -1.20
N GLU A 49 -17.52 -5.29 -2.36
CA GLU A 49 -17.16 -4.43 -3.50
C GLU A 49 -18.23 -3.37 -3.87
N ALA A 50 -19.52 -3.70 -3.71
CA ALA A 50 -20.63 -2.83 -4.07
C ALA A 50 -20.99 -1.78 -3.00
N THR A 51 -20.82 -2.11 -1.72
CA THR A 51 -21.33 -1.32 -0.58
C THR A 51 -20.23 -0.70 0.25
N SER A 52 -19.03 -1.28 0.26
CA SER A 52 -17.86 -0.73 0.94
C SER A 52 -17.19 0.33 0.09
N ALA A 53 -16.45 1.22 0.75
CA ALA A 53 -15.61 2.23 0.13
C ALA A 53 -14.25 2.25 0.80
N TRP A 54 -13.21 2.61 0.05
CA TRP A 54 -11.88 2.82 0.60
C TRP A 54 -11.12 3.89 -0.17
N GLU A 55 -10.17 4.49 0.52
CA GLU A 55 -9.16 5.36 -0.05
C GLU A 55 -7.82 4.99 0.57
N LEU A 56 -6.81 4.78 -0.27
CA LEU A 56 -5.44 4.58 0.18
C LEU A 56 -4.50 5.49 -0.60
N CYS A 57 -3.46 5.96 0.09
CA CYS A 57 -2.39 6.75 -0.49
C CYS A 57 -1.06 6.32 0.11
N LEU A 58 -0.19 5.75 -0.71
CA LEU A 58 1.19 5.48 -0.38
C LEU A 58 2.06 6.60 -0.94
N THR A 59 2.75 7.30 -0.06
CA THR A 59 3.72 8.33 -0.40
C THR A 59 5.12 7.91 0.03
N GLY A 60 6.15 8.49 -0.58
CA GLY A 60 7.51 8.22 -0.17
C GLY A 60 8.53 9.30 -0.55
N GLY A 61 9.70 9.19 0.06
CA GLY A 61 10.80 10.11 -0.10
C GLY A 61 10.59 11.45 0.60
N GLU A 62 11.57 12.34 0.53
CA GLU A 62 11.53 13.63 1.25
C GLU A 62 10.38 14.54 0.80
N ALA A 63 10.01 14.46 -0.48
CA ALA A 63 8.94 15.26 -1.07
C ALA A 63 7.53 14.65 -0.90
N ASN A 64 7.39 13.50 -0.21
CA ASN A 64 6.14 12.75 -0.09
C ASN A 64 5.46 12.49 -1.45
N THR A 65 6.25 12.08 -2.44
CA THR A 65 5.75 11.77 -3.78
C THR A 65 4.73 10.64 -3.70
N VAL A 66 3.59 10.78 -4.39
CA VAL A 66 2.58 9.71 -4.48
C VAL A 66 3.13 8.56 -5.30
N LEU A 67 3.25 7.39 -4.68
CA LEU A 67 3.73 6.15 -5.27
C LEU A 67 2.56 5.26 -5.73
N LEU A 68 1.51 5.21 -4.92
CA LEU A 68 0.27 4.51 -5.20
C LEU A 68 -0.87 5.29 -4.57
N ALA A 69 -1.97 5.49 -5.29
CA ALA A 69 -3.20 6.00 -4.73
C ALA A 69 -4.39 5.26 -5.33
N GLU A 70 -5.41 5.05 -4.53
CA GLU A 70 -6.65 4.45 -4.97
C GLU A 70 -7.83 5.01 -4.18
N THR A 71 -8.90 5.33 -4.89
CA THR A 71 -10.19 5.71 -4.35
C THR A 71 -11.23 4.79 -4.99
N HIS A 72 -12.05 4.17 -4.15
CA HIS A 72 -13.12 3.27 -4.60
C HIS A 72 -14.39 3.53 -3.79
N ASN A 73 -15.50 3.79 -4.49
CA ASN A 73 -16.84 3.99 -3.94
C ASN A 73 -17.01 5.10 -2.89
N VAL A 74 -16.03 6.00 -2.72
CA VAL A 74 -16.12 7.06 -1.72
C VAL A 74 -17.14 8.11 -2.17
N PRO A 75 -18.21 8.39 -1.40
CA PRO A 75 -19.23 9.35 -1.78
C PRO A 75 -18.65 10.73 -2.10
N GLY A 76 -19.02 11.29 -3.27
CA GLY A 76 -18.54 12.60 -3.71
C GLY A 76 -17.13 12.62 -4.30
N LYS A 77 -16.45 11.47 -4.41
CA LYS A 77 -15.16 11.34 -5.10
C LYS A 77 -15.29 10.35 -6.27
N PRO A 78 -14.70 10.62 -7.45
CA PRO A 78 -14.65 9.65 -8.52
C PRO A 78 -13.70 8.51 -8.16
N ASP A 79 -14.03 7.30 -8.61
CA ASP A 79 -13.10 6.18 -8.51
C ASP A 79 -11.85 6.46 -9.32
N HIS A 80 -10.71 6.22 -8.70
CA HIS A 80 -9.42 6.51 -9.30
C HIS A 80 -8.37 5.52 -8.81
N ARG A 81 -7.41 5.20 -9.69
CA ARG A 81 -6.20 4.50 -9.29
C ARG A 81 -5.01 5.10 -10.02
N LEU A 82 -4.07 5.59 -9.23
CA LEU A 82 -2.75 6.00 -9.67
C LEU A 82 -1.74 4.95 -9.18
N ALA A 83 -0.94 4.40 -10.08
CA ALA A 83 0.29 3.74 -9.71
C ALA A 83 1.41 4.49 -10.42
N ALA A 84 2.31 5.12 -9.67
CA ALA A 84 3.45 5.78 -10.27
C ALA A 84 4.27 4.72 -11.04
N PRO A 85 4.79 5.02 -12.24
CA PRO A 85 5.76 4.16 -12.87
C PRO A 85 6.97 4.02 -11.94
N THR A 86 7.16 2.81 -11.46
CA THR A 86 8.19 2.40 -10.49
C THR A 86 9.61 2.58 -11.00
N SER A 87 9.81 2.49 -12.31
CA SER A 87 10.98 2.94 -13.07
C SER A 87 10.78 2.58 -14.56
N GLU A 88 11.68 3.02 -15.44
CA GLU A 88 11.73 2.55 -16.83
C GLU A 88 12.09 1.05 -16.97
N TYR A 89 12.61 0.44 -15.88
CA TYR A 89 13.25 -0.88 -15.93
C TYR A 89 12.55 -1.94 -15.08
N TYR A 90 11.90 -1.54 -13.99
CA TYR A 90 11.10 -2.39 -13.13
C TYR A 90 9.67 -1.92 -13.14
N SER A 91 8.77 -2.82 -13.56
CA SER A 91 7.34 -2.65 -13.37
C SER A 91 6.93 -3.04 -11.95
N GLY A 92 6.12 -2.20 -11.33
CA GLY A 92 5.45 -2.50 -10.08
C GLY A 92 4.38 -3.54 -10.29
N ARG A 93 3.82 -4.02 -9.17
CA ARG A 93 2.67 -4.92 -9.19
C ARG A 93 1.57 -4.36 -8.34
N TYR A 94 0.34 -4.66 -8.74
CA TYR A 94 -0.83 -4.32 -7.99
C TYR A 94 -1.87 -5.42 -8.18
N LYS A 95 -2.47 -5.88 -7.10
CA LYS A 95 -3.52 -6.88 -7.11
C LYS A 95 -4.56 -6.56 -6.04
N ARG A 96 -5.84 -6.65 -6.42
CA ARG A 96 -6.98 -6.77 -5.50
C ARG A 96 -7.54 -8.18 -5.60
N ALA A 97 -7.83 -8.80 -4.47
CA ALA A 97 -8.49 -10.09 -4.43
C ALA A 97 -9.37 -10.22 -3.19
N ALA A 98 -10.56 -10.81 -3.37
CA ALA A 98 -11.31 -11.29 -2.24
C ALA A 98 -10.61 -12.53 -1.66
N GLU A 99 -10.22 -12.50 -0.39
CA GLU A 99 -9.70 -13.64 0.34
C GLU A 99 -10.60 -13.89 1.57
N GLY A 100 -11.44 -14.92 1.49
CA GLY A 100 -12.47 -15.16 2.50
C GLY A 100 -13.49 -14.03 2.57
N ASN A 101 -13.64 -13.42 3.76
CA ASN A 101 -14.52 -12.28 3.99
C ASN A 101 -13.81 -10.92 3.84
N ASN A 102 -12.54 -10.91 3.44
CA ASN A 102 -11.74 -9.69 3.36
C ASN A 102 -11.43 -9.34 1.90
N LEU A 103 -11.16 -8.06 1.66
CA LEU A 103 -10.49 -7.62 0.44
C LEU A 103 -9.01 -7.45 0.75
N GLU A 104 -8.17 -8.16 0.00
CA GLU A 104 -6.72 -8.03 0.05
C GLU A 104 -6.23 -7.15 -1.09
N ILE A 105 -5.48 -6.11 -0.74
CA ILE A 105 -4.77 -5.24 -1.67
C ILE A 105 -3.28 -5.47 -1.47
N ARG A 106 -2.61 -5.91 -2.54
CA ARG A 106 -1.17 -6.13 -2.55
C ARG A 106 -0.53 -5.25 -3.62
N ALA A 107 0.51 -4.53 -3.25
CA ALA A 107 1.27 -3.72 -4.19
C ALA A 107 2.78 -3.86 -3.98
N GLU A 108 3.51 -3.77 -5.09
CA GLU A 108 4.97 -3.75 -5.14
C GLU A 108 5.39 -2.50 -5.90
N VAL A 109 6.18 -1.64 -5.27
CA VAL A 109 6.70 -0.40 -5.86
C VAL A 109 8.23 -0.42 -5.81
N TRP A 110 8.91 -0.40 -6.95
CA TRP A 110 10.36 -0.15 -6.97
C TRP A 110 10.65 1.34 -6.80
N VAL A 111 11.58 1.66 -5.91
CA VAL A 111 11.96 3.04 -5.61
C VAL A 111 13.47 3.17 -5.53
N ASN A 112 13.99 4.35 -5.89
CA ASN A 112 15.40 4.66 -5.73
C ASN A 112 15.74 4.73 -4.23
N GLU A 113 16.64 3.85 -3.79
CA GLU A 113 17.00 3.68 -2.38
C GLU A 113 17.48 4.99 -1.73
N SER A 114 18.26 5.78 -2.45
CA SER A 114 18.82 7.05 -1.93
C SER A 114 17.79 8.15 -1.75
N ARG A 115 16.64 8.08 -2.45
CA ARG A 115 15.60 9.11 -2.43
C ARG A 115 14.40 8.75 -1.58
N TYR A 116 14.16 7.45 -1.40
CA TYR A 116 12.94 6.91 -0.81
C TYR A 116 13.25 6.04 0.41
N GLY A 117 14.00 6.58 1.38
CA GLY A 117 14.31 5.91 2.65
C GLY A 117 13.16 5.92 3.68
N LYS A 118 12.06 6.61 3.37
CA LYS A 118 10.83 6.65 4.17
C LYS A 118 9.60 6.53 3.28
N ALA A 119 8.55 5.91 3.81
CA ALA A 119 7.25 5.83 3.18
C ALA A 119 6.13 5.94 4.21
N THR A 120 5.01 6.51 3.77
CA THR A 120 3.81 6.69 4.58
C THR A 120 2.61 6.16 3.80
N LEU A 121 1.85 5.26 4.43
CA LEU A 121 0.58 4.78 3.91
C LEU A 121 -0.55 5.35 4.76
N ASP A 122 -1.44 6.08 4.12
CA ASP A 122 -2.73 6.50 4.67
C ASP A 122 -3.83 5.60 4.11
N VAL A 123 -4.66 5.04 4.98
CA VAL A 123 -5.81 4.21 4.61
C VAL A 123 -7.05 4.69 5.33
N ASN A 124 -8.12 4.88 4.56
CA ASN A 124 -9.46 5.14 5.05
C ASN A 124 -10.39 4.07 4.48
N TYR A 125 -11.17 3.42 5.33
CA TYR A 125 -12.06 2.33 4.95
C TYR A 125 -13.43 2.49 5.59
N TRP A 126 -14.47 2.34 4.78
CA TRP A 126 -15.87 2.31 5.18
C TRP A 126 -16.44 0.94 4.79
N PRO A 127 -16.73 0.06 5.78
CA PRO A 127 -17.43 -1.19 5.51
C PRO A 127 -18.78 -0.98 4.82
N ASP A 128 -19.45 0.13 5.11
CA ASP A 128 -20.66 0.61 4.43
C ASP A 128 -20.52 2.09 4.06
N LYS A 129 -20.49 2.39 2.76
CA LYS A 129 -20.36 3.76 2.22
C LYS A 129 -21.56 4.66 2.54
N THR A 130 -22.67 4.09 2.98
CA THR A 130 -23.87 4.85 3.38
C THR A 130 -23.80 5.34 4.83
N ASP A 131 -22.87 4.79 5.63
CA ASP A 131 -22.56 5.26 6.98
C ASP A 131 -21.18 5.94 6.99
N PRO A 132 -21.09 7.23 6.63
CA PRO A 132 -19.81 7.93 6.54
C PRO A 132 -19.13 8.12 7.90
N GLN A 133 -19.85 7.94 9.02
CA GLN A 133 -19.29 8.08 10.37
C GLN A 133 -18.55 6.82 10.82
N TYR A 134 -18.92 5.65 10.28
CA TYR A 134 -18.24 4.40 10.55
C TYR A 134 -17.03 4.21 9.64
N GLN A 135 -15.97 4.93 9.96
CA GLN A 135 -14.69 4.92 9.25
C GLN A 135 -13.60 4.24 10.08
N LEU A 136 -12.87 3.31 9.46
CA LEU A 136 -11.62 2.77 9.96
C LEU A 136 -10.47 3.51 9.26
N ALA A 137 -9.67 4.24 10.04
CA ALA A 137 -8.52 4.98 9.54
C ALA A 137 -7.23 4.42 10.12
N LEU A 138 -6.19 4.34 9.30
CA LEU A 138 -4.89 3.83 9.71
C LEU A 138 -3.80 4.52 8.91
N VAL A 139 -2.76 4.96 9.63
CA VAL A 139 -1.56 5.57 9.06
C VAL A 139 -0.37 4.73 9.47
N VAL A 140 0.38 4.24 8.49
CA VAL A 140 1.64 3.51 8.68
C VAL A 140 2.78 4.36 8.20
N ASN A 141 3.80 4.49 9.04
CA ASN A 141 5.09 5.03 8.64
C ASN A 141 6.11 3.89 8.66
N THR A 142 6.89 3.79 7.60
CA THR A 142 8.04 2.89 7.54
C THR A 142 9.27 3.67 7.12
N GLU A 143 10.38 3.32 7.75
CA GLU A 143 11.71 3.86 7.45
C GLU A 143 12.63 2.66 7.22
N LYS A 144 13.62 2.86 6.35
CA LYS A 144 14.58 1.84 6.00
C LYS A 144 15.71 1.72 7.02
#